data_AF-A0A2D5DAH1-F1
#
_entry.id   AF-A0A2D5DAH1-F1
#
_cell.length_a   1.000
_cell.length_b   1.000
_cell.length_c   1.000
_cell.angle_alpha   90.00
_cell.angle_beta   90.00
_cell.angle_gamma   90.00
#
_symmetry.space_group_name_H-M   'P 1'
#
loop_
_entity.id
_entity.type
_entity.pdbx_description
1 polymer ?
#
loop_
_entity_poly.entity_id
_entity_poly.type
_entity_poly.pdbx_seq_one_letter_code
_entity_poly.pdbx_strand_id
1 'polypeptide(L)'
;MLHNSQKDFLKRHIGPSDEDQNKMLKELNYDSLDDLIKSTVPEKIQLKDELNIGESNSEYEALRKLKAISKKNQIYSNFIGMGYYGTFTPYVILRNILENPGWYTSYTPYQPEVAQGRLEMLLNFQQMIVDFTGMDIANASLLDEG
;
A
#
# COMPACT_ATOMS: atom_id res chain seq x y z
N MET A 1 5.98 30.15 7.75
CA MET A 1 6.36 30.09 6.32
C MET A 1 6.44 28.63 5.84
N LEU A 2 5.30 27.95 5.65
CA LEU A 2 5.23 26.57 5.11
C LEU A 2 4.12 26.45 4.05
N HIS A 3 3.84 27.50 3.28
CA HIS A 3 2.74 27.54 2.31
C HIS A 3 2.97 26.72 1.02
N ASN A 4 4.09 26.00 0.89
CA ASN A 4 4.43 25.28 -0.35
C ASN A 4 4.53 23.74 -0.17
N SER A 5 4.17 23.21 1.00
CA SER A 5 4.32 21.78 1.33
C SER A 5 3.23 20.88 0.72
N GLN A 6 2.13 21.45 0.19
CA GLN A 6 1.09 20.70 -0.53
C GLN A 6 1.59 20.09 -1.85
N LYS A 7 2.52 20.78 -2.55
CA LYS A 7 3.09 20.29 -3.82
C LYS A 7 4.15 19.21 -3.63
N ASP A 8 4.58 18.93 -2.41
CA ASP A 8 5.70 18.03 -2.15
C ASP A 8 5.32 16.54 -2.32
N PHE A 9 4.15 16.13 -1.83
CA PHE A 9 3.73 14.73 -1.93
C PHE A 9 3.42 14.31 -3.38
N LEU A 10 2.65 15.13 -4.12
CA LEU A 10 2.32 14.81 -5.52
C LEU A 10 3.58 14.65 -6.38
N LYS A 11 4.59 15.52 -6.19
CA LYS A 11 5.87 15.45 -6.89
C LYS A 11 6.75 14.26 -6.49
N ARG A 12 6.58 13.73 -5.27
CA ARG A 12 7.25 12.50 -4.82
C ARG A 12 6.53 11.23 -5.28
N HIS A 13 5.22 11.30 -5.42
CA HIS A 13 4.38 10.16 -5.78
C HIS A 13 4.31 9.94 -7.30
N ILE A 14 4.13 11.02 -8.07
CA ILE A 14 4.08 10.98 -9.53
C ILE A 14 5.51 11.04 -10.07
N GLY A 15 5.97 9.95 -10.67
CA GLY A 15 7.34 9.81 -11.17
C GLY A 15 7.69 10.75 -12.34
N PRO A 16 6.89 10.79 -13.44
CA PRO A 16 7.20 11.63 -14.59
C PRO A 16 7.15 13.12 -14.29
N SER A 17 8.25 13.82 -14.58
CA SER A 17 8.31 15.29 -14.52
C SER A 17 7.48 15.94 -15.64
N ASP A 18 7.25 17.25 -15.56
CA ASP A 18 6.58 18.00 -16.65
C ASP A 18 7.32 17.84 -17.99
N GLU A 19 8.66 17.76 -17.96
CA GLU A 19 9.45 17.51 -19.17
C GLU A 19 9.23 16.10 -19.72
N ASP A 20 9.20 15.09 -18.85
CA ASP A 20 8.94 13.69 -19.26
C ASP A 20 7.53 13.54 -19.82
N GLN A 21 6.54 14.17 -19.18
CA GLN A 21 5.15 14.19 -19.64
C GLN A 21 5.05 14.80 -21.04
N ASN A 22 5.70 15.93 -21.30
CA ASN A 22 5.74 16.55 -22.62
C ASN A 22 6.41 15.66 -23.68
N LYS A 23 7.49 14.95 -23.34
CA LYS A 23 8.14 13.99 -24.25
C LYS A 23 7.22 12.83 -24.59
N MET A 24 6.55 12.24 -23.60
CA MET A 24 5.61 11.14 -23.79
C MET A 24 4.38 11.56 -24.61
N LEU A 25 3.82 12.74 -24.33
CA LEU A 25 2.69 13.29 -25.09
C LEU A 25 3.04 13.49 -26.56
N LYS A 26 4.23 14.03 -26.84
CA LYS A 26 4.73 14.20 -28.20
C LYS A 26 4.88 12.87 -28.94
N GLU A 27 5.39 11.83 -28.29
CA GLU A 27 5.50 10.48 -28.87
C GLU A 27 4.11 9.91 -29.22
N LEU A 28 3.10 10.19 -28.39
CA LEU A 28 1.73 9.75 -28.59
C LEU A 28 0.92 10.69 -29.52
N ASN A 29 1.51 11.77 -30.02
CA ASN A 29 0.87 12.81 -30.84
C ASN A 29 -0.32 13.52 -30.15
N TYR A 30 -0.19 13.84 -28.85
CA TYR A 30 -1.13 14.67 -28.10
C TYR A 30 -0.47 15.99 -27.65
N ASP A 31 -1.24 17.07 -27.62
CA ASP A 31 -0.76 18.40 -27.20
C ASP A 31 -0.84 18.60 -25.67
N SER A 32 -1.69 17.85 -24.98
CA SER A 32 -1.88 17.93 -23.53
C SER A 32 -2.40 16.64 -22.91
N LEU A 33 -2.29 16.51 -21.58
CA LEU A 33 -2.93 15.42 -20.83
C LEU A 33 -4.47 15.46 -20.98
N ASP A 34 -5.07 16.65 -21.02
CA ASP A 34 -6.52 16.78 -21.18
C ASP A 34 -7.00 16.21 -22.52
N ASP A 35 -6.24 16.42 -23.60
CA ASP A 35 -6.56 15.88 -24.93
C ASP A 35 -6.44 14.35 -24.96
N LEU A 36 -5.42 13.80 -24.30
CA LEU A 36 -5.25 12.35 -24.12
C LEU A 36 -6.42 11.75 -23.34
N ILE A 37 -6.85 12.37 -22.25
CA ILE A 37 -7.97 11.88 -21.42
C ILE A 37 -9.28 11.93 -22.18
N LYS A 38 -9.60 13.04 -22.88
CA LYS A 38 -10.81 13.17 -23.71
C LYS A 38 -10.87 12.12 -24.82
N SER A 39 -9.73 11.75 -25.37
CA SER A 39 -9.63 10.73 -26.44
C SER A 39 -9.70 9.30 -25.91
N THR A 40 -9.46 9.08 -24.61
CA THR A 40 -9.40 7.75 -23.99
C THR A 40 -10.69 7.40 -23.23
N VAL A 41 -11.21 8.34 -22.44
CA VAL A 41 -12.36 8.10 -21.57
C VAL A 41 -13.63 8.66 -22.23
N PRO A 42 -14.68 7.86 -22.48
CA PRO A 42 -15.91 8.38 -23.08
C PRO A 42 -16.56 9.49 -22.23
N GLU A 43 -16.83 10.64 -22.84
CA GLU A 43 -17.38 11.83 -22.16
C GLU A 43 -18.64 11.53 -21.34
N LYS A 44 -19.50 10.62 -21.83
CA LYS A 44 -20.76 10.23 -21.17
C LYS A 44 -20.59 9.64 -19.76
N ILE A 45 -19.41 9.12 -19.42
CA ILE A 45 -19.10 8.57 -18.09
C ILE A 45 -18.07 9.41 -17.32
N GLN A 46 -17.62 10.53 -17.87
CA GLN A 46 -16.69 11.41 -17.18
C GLN A 46 -17.43 12.20 -16.08
N LEU A 47 -16.76 12.35 -14.94
CA LEU A 47 -17.21 13.27 -13.89
C LEU A 47 -17.07 14.70 -14.41
N LYS A 48 -18.14 15.49 -14.33
CA LYS A 48 -18.18 16.88 -14.85
C LYS A 48 -17.73 17.93 -13.84
N ASP A 49 -17.79 17.59 -12.55
CA ASP A 49 -17.43 18.45 -11.44
C ASP A 49 -16.14 17.96 -10.76
N GLU A 50 -15.56 18.79 -9.90
CA GLU A 50 -14.43 18.39 -9.07
C GLU A 50 -14.84 17.43 -7.95
N LEU A 51 -13.91 16.60 -7.51
CA LEU A 51 -14.12 15.74 -6.35
C LEU A 51 -14.25 16.59 -5.07
N ASN A 52 -15.39 16.47 -4.38
CA ASN A 52 -15.61 17.15 -3.10
C ASN A 52 -14.94 16.38 -1.93
N ILE A 53 -13.61 16.36 -1.90
CA ILE A 53 -12.79 15.62 -0.92
C ILE A 53 -12.00 16.55 0.04
N GLY A 54 -12.22 17.86 -0.04
CA GLY A 54 -11.54 18.86 0.77
C GLY A 54 -10.13 19.19 0.28
N GLU A 55 -9.43 20.05 1.02
CA GLU A 55 -8.09 20.50 0.66
C GLU A 55 -7.01 19.43 0.92
N SER A 56 -5.96 19.45 0.10
CA SER A 56 -4.82 18.56 0.26
C SER A 56 -4.00 18.88 1.51
N ASN A 57 -3.44 17.84 2.10
CA ASN A 57 -2.53 17.93 3.23
C ASN A 57 -1.09 17.76 2.76
N SER A 58 -0.14 18.43 3.41
CA SER A 58 1.26 18.01 3.34
C SER A 58 1.46 16.68 4.07
N GLU A 59 2.52 15.93 3.73
CA GLU A 59 2.84 14.65 4.40
C GLU A 59 2.97 14.82 5.92
N TYR A 60 3.66 15.86 6.37
CA TYR A 60 3.80 16.19 7.79
C TYR A 60 2.46 16.46 8.48
N GLU A 61 1.58 17.23 7.82
CA GLU A 61 0.27 17.56 8.36
C GLU A 61 -0.64 16.34 8.43
N ALA A 62 -0.63 15.49 7.39
CA ALA A 62 -1.38 14.24 7.35
C ALA A 62 -1.01 13.33 8.53
N LEU A 63 0.29 13.13 8.79
CA LEU A 63 0.75 12.34 9.93
C LEU A 63 0.34 12.94 11.28
N ARG A 64 0.39 14.28 11.44
CA ARG A 64 -0.08 14.93 12.68
C ARG A 64 -1.58 14.76 12.88
N LYS A 65 -2.39 14.93 11.83
CA LYS A 65 -3.85 14.74 11.89
C LYS A 65 -4.18 13.30 12.27
N LEU A 66 -3.56 12.31 11.60
CA LEU A 66 -3.74 10.90 11.92
C LEU A 66 -3.32 10.57 13.36
N LYS A 67 -2.21 11.13 13.84
CA LYS A 67 -1.76 10.95 15.24
C LYS A 67 -2.72 11.56 16.26
N ALA A 68 -3.39 12.66 15.93
CA ALA A 68 -4.41 13.24 16.81
C ALA A 68 -5.67 12.36 16.87
N ILE A 69 -6.05 11.75 15.75
CA ILE A 69 -7.17 10.81 15.69
C ILE A 69 -6.83 9.52 16.45
N SER A 70 -5.65 8.94 16.24
CA SER A 70 -5.26 7.68 16.88
C SER A 70 -5.19 7.77 18.41
N LYS A 71 -4.88 8.96 18.96
CA LYS A 71 -4.91 9.23 20.41
C LYS A 71 -6.31 9.16 21.04
N LYS A 72 -7.38 9.12 20.24
CA LYS A 72 -8.75 8.92 20.73
C LYS A 72 -9.02 7.45 21.08
N ASN A 73 -8.20 6.52 20.56
CA ASN A 73 -8.33 5.11 20.88
C ASN A 73 -7.87 4.84 22.32
N GLN A 74 -8.56 3.93 23.01
CA GLN A 74 -8.19 3.47 24.34
C GLN A 74 -7.62 2.06 24.24
N ILE A 75 -6.37 1.90 24.67
CA ILE A 75 -5.66 0.61 24.61
C ILE A 75 -5.81 -0.07 25.98
N TYR A 76 -6.50 -1.21 26.01
CA TYR A 76 -6.73 -2.01 27.22
C TYR A 76 -5.98 -3.33 27.15
N SER A 77 -5.69 -3.91 28.30
CA SER A 77 -5.42 -5.35 28.39
C SER A 77 -6.69 -6.10 28.05
N ASN A 78 -6.72 -6.71 26.87
CA ASN A 78 -7.91 -7.36 26.33
C ASN A 78 -7.80 -8.88 26.50
N PHE A 79 -8.81 -9.48 27.17
CA PHE A 79 -8.94 -10.92 27.38
C PHE A 79 -10.29 -11.46 26.87
N ILE A 80 -10.92 -10.78 25.91
CA ILE A 80 -12.19 -11.21 25.30
C ILE A 80 -12.04 -12.55 24.57
N GLY A 81 -10.87 -12.80 23.96
CA GLY A 81 -10.62 -14.00 23.15
C GLY A 81 -11.34 -13.92 21.81
N MET A 82 -12.18 -14.91 21.51
CA MET A 82 -12.96 -14.96 20.26
C MET A 82 -12.10 -14.88 18.99
N GLY A 83 -10.99 -15.63 18.95
CA GLY A 83 -10.09 -15.69 17.78
C GLY A 83 -8.96 -14.65 17.76
N TYR A 84 -9.00 -13.62 18.60
CA TYR A 84 -7.94 -12.60 18.69
C TYR A 84 -7.30 -12.57 20.07
N TYR A 85 -5.99 -12.79 20.13
CA TYR A 85 -5.21 -12.88 21.36
C TYR A 85 -4.01 -11.94 21.29
N GLY A 86 -3.72 -11.23 22.39
CA GLY A 86 -2.55 -10.36 22.48
C GLY A 86 -1.26 -11.16 22.30
N THR A 87 -0.33 -10.65 21.48
CA THR A 87 0.96 -11.28 21.22
C THR A 87 2.10 -10.25 21.23
N PHE A 88 3.31 -10.70 21.53
CA PHE A 88 4.51 -9.90 21.37
C PHE A 88 5.08 -10.12 19.96
N THR A 89 5.05 -9.07 19.13
CA THR A 89 5.75 -9.11 17.83
C THR A 89 7.24 -8.81 18.07
N PRO A 90 8.16 -9.76 17.79
CA PRO A 90 9.58 -9.52 18.00
C PRO A 90 10.07 -8.31 17.19
N TYR A 91 10.80 -7.39 17.84
CA TYR A 91 11.23 -6.13 17.20
C TYR A 91 12.10 -6.34 15.95
N VAL A 92 12.84 -7.45 15.88
CA VAL A 92 13.62 -7.80 14.69
C VAL A 92 12.72 -8.10 13.48
N ILE A 93 11.55 -8.70 13.69
CA ILE A 93 10.54 -8.96 12.65
C ILE A 93 9.82 -7.65 12.30
N LEU A 94 9.38 -6.89 13.30
CA LEU A 94 8.69 -5.61 13.09
C LEU A 94 9.53 -4.68 12.19
N ARG A 95 10.79 -4.46 12.56
CA ARG A 95 11.67 -3.50 11.87
C ARG A 95 12.16 -4.01 10.51
N ASN A 96 12.56 -5.28 10.41
CA ASN A 96 13.27 -5.77 9.23
C ASN A 96 12.37 -6.45 8.19
N ILE A 97 11.11 -6.77 8.56
CA ILE A 97 10.12 -7.36 7.66
C ILE A 97 8.94 -6.39 7.48
N LEU A 98 8.18 -6.11 8.54
CA LEU A 98 6.93 -5.33 8.42
C LEU A 98 7.17 -3.87 8.00
N GLU A 99 8.21 -3.22 8.52
CA GLU A 99 8.56 -1.84 8.20
C GLU A 99 9.57 -1.72 7.04
N ASN A 100 9.93 -2.83 6.38
CA ASN A 100 10.92 -2.85 5.31
C ASN A 100 10.28 -2.93 3.92
N PRO A 101 10.41 -1.90 3.06
CA PRO A 101 9.82 -1.91 1.72
C PRO A 101 10.33 -3.05 0.84
N GLY A 102 11.52 -3.59 1.09
CA GLY A 102 12.02 -4.76 0.36
C GLY A 102 11.16 -6.02 0.54
N TRP A 103 10.35 -6.08 1.60
CA TRP A 103 9.42 -7.18 1.87
C TRP A 103 7.98 -6.89 1.44
N TYR A 104 7.48 -5.66 1.62
CA TYR A 104 6.05 -5.36 1.40
C TYR A 104 5.71 -4.69 0.06
N THR A 105 6.70 -4.26 -0.74
CA THR A 105 6.43 -3.63 -2.05
C THR A 105 6.24 -4.63 -3.19
N SER A 106 6.83 -5.82 -3.07
CA SER A 106 6.65 -6.88 -4.07
C SER A 106 5.25 -7.50 -3.99
N TYR A 107 4.73 -7.98 -5.12
CA TYR A 107 3.43 -8.64 -5.20
C TYR A 107 3.56 -10.18 -5.28
N THR A 108 2.47 -10.85 -5.66
CA THR A 108 2.39 -12.30 -5.85
C THR A 108 3.62 -12.83 -6.62
N PRO A 109 4.25 -13.93 -6.16
CA PRO A 109 5.47 -14.49 -6.74
C PRO A 109 5.25 -15.22 -8.07
N TYR A 110 4.71 -14.52 -9.09
CA TYR A 110 4.54 -15.07 -10.44
C TYR A 110 5.86 -15.34 -11.17
N GLN A 111 6.95 -14.67 -10.78
CA GLN A 111 8.30 -14.85 -11.33
C GLN A 111 9.20 -15.49 -10.26
N PRO A 112 9.27 -16.82 -10.18
CA PRO A 112 9.90 -17.52 -9.05
C PRO A 112 11.39 -17.23 -8.91
N GLU A 113 12.12 -17.03 -10.00
CA GLU A 113 13.58 -16.82 -10.03
C GLU A 113 14.00 -15.55 -9.27
N VAL A 114 13.12 -14.55 -9.23
CA VAL A 114 13.32 -13.28 -8.50
C VAL A 114 12.43 -13.18 -7.25
N ALA A 115 11.90 -14.31 -6.78
CA ALA A 115 10.97 -14.37 -5.65
C ALA A 115 11.30 -15.44 -4.60
N GLN A 116 12.45 -16.12 -4.73
CA GLN A 116 12.82 -17.26 -3.88
C GLN A 116 12.73 -16.94 -2.38
N GLY A 117 13.17 -15.76 -1.93
CA GLY A 117 13.13 -15.41 -0.51
C GLY A 117 11.73 -15.44 0.12
N ARG A 118 10.70 -14.92 -0.57
CA ARG A 118 9.32 -14.97 -0.06
C ARG A 118 8.65 -16.33 -0.28
N LEU A 119 9.00 -17.03 -1.36
CA LEU A 119 8.53 -18.40 -1.60
C LEU A 119 9.02 -19.36 -0.51
N GLU A 120 10.28 -19.25 -0.11
CA GLU A 120 10.85 -20.02 1.00
C GLU A 120 10.13 -19.72 2.32
N MET A 121 9.86 -18.44 2.62
CA MET A 121 9.10 -18.06 3.81
C MET A 121 7.66 -18.59 3.82
N LEU A 122 7.00 -18.63 2.66
CA LEU A 122 5.67 -19.24 2.54
C LEU A 122 5.72 -20.76 2.71
N LEU A 123 6.78 -21.42 2.23
CA LEU A 123 7.00 -22.84 2.46
C LEU A 123 7.26 -23.14 3.95
N ASN A 124 8.02 -22.28 4.64
CA ASN A 124 8.21 -22.36 6.08
C ASN A 124 6.88 -22.20 6.84
N PHE A 125 6.00 -21.30 6.39
CA PHE A 125 4.65 -21.17 6.93
C PHE A 125 3.83 -22.45 6.72
N GLN A 126 3.85 -23.02 5.51
CA GLN A 126 3.16 -24.29 5.22
C GLN A 126 3.67 -25.43 6.11
N GLN A 127 4.98 -25.57 6.25
CA GLN A 127 5.58 -26.60 7.11
C GLN A 127 5.20 -26.41 8.57
N MET A 128 5.22 -25.18 9.09
CA MET A 128 4.78 -24.87 10.45
C MET A 128 3.33 -25.30 10.70
N ILE A 129 2.43 -25.06 9.74
CA ILE A 129 1.03 -25.48 9.85
C ILE A 129 0.92 -27.01 9.79
N VAL A 130 1.64 -27.68 8.89
CA VAL A 130 1.70 -29.15 8.80
C VAL A 130 2.16 -29.76 10.13
N ASP A 131 3.25 -29.24 10.71
CA ASP A 131 3.81 -29.75 11.97
C ASP A 131 2.86 -29.56 13.15
N PHE A 132 2.14 -28.42 13.22
CA PHE A 132 1.21 -28.16 14.32
C PHE A 132 -0.14 -28.88 14.19
N THR A 133 -0.61 -29.12 12.97
CA THR A 133 -1.93 -29.73 12.73
C THR A 133 -1.87 -31.23 12.49
N GLY A 134 -0.71 -31.76 12.08
CA GLY A 134 -0.53 -33.14 11.66
C GLY A 134 -1.19 -33.49 10.33
N MET A 135 -1.60 -32.49 9.53
CA MET A 135 -2.17 -32.69 8.20
C MET A 135 -1.08 -32.83 7.13
N ASP A 136 -1.41 -33.47 6.00
CA ASP A 136 -0.41 -33.78 4.96
C ASP A 136 0.09 -32.55 4.19
N ILE A 137 -0.77 -31.56 3.96
CA ILE A 137 -0.48 -30.36 3.17
C ILE A 137 -1.21 -29.13 3.73
N ALA A 138 -0.59 -27.96 3.57
CA ALA A 138 -1.19 -26.67 3.88
C ALA A 138 -1.04 -25.70 2.70
N ASN A 139 -1.95 -24.74 2.57
CA ASN A 139 -1.83 -23.66 1.59
C ASN A 139 -0.97 -22.50 2.14
N ALA A 140 -0.75 -21.47 1.31
CA ALA A 140 0.05 -20.30 1.66
C ALA A 140 -0.77 -19.15 2.30
N SER A 141 -1.78 -19.47 3.13
CA SER A 141 -2.78 -18.59 3.80
C SER A 141 -4.17 -18.49 3.14
N LEU A 142 -5.14 -18.02 3.93
CA LEU A 142 -6.48 -17.56 3.55
C LEU A 142 -6.73 -16.17 4.19
N LEU A 143 -7.95 -15.64 4.09
CA LEU A 143 -8.29 -14.29 4.57
C LEU A 143 -8.40 -14.23 6.11
N ASP A 144 -9.17 -15.13 6.72
CA ASP A 144 -9.41 -15.25 8.17
C ASP A 144 -9.92 -16.67 8.53
N GLU A 145 -10.42 -16.86 9.76
CA GLU A 145 -10.82 -18.17 10.32
C GLU A 145 -12.19 -18.68 9.84
N GLY A 146 -13.12 -17.79 9.46
CA GLY A 146 -14.56 -18.07 9.33
C GLY A 146 -15.03 -18.70 8.03
#